data_AF-A0A3D4LKY3-F1
#
_entry.id   AF-A0A3D4LKY3-F1
#
_cell.length_a   1.000
_cell.length_b   1.000
_cell.length_c   1.000
_cell.angle_alpha   90.00
_cell.angle_beta   90.00
_cell.angle_gamma   90.00
#
_symmetry.space_group_name_H-M   'P 1'
#
loop_
_entity.id
_entity.type
_entity.pdbx_description
1 polymer ?
#
loop_
_entity_poly.entity_id
_entity_poly.type
_entity_poly.pdbx_seq_one_letter_code
_entity_poly.pdbx_strand_id
1 'polypeptide(L)'
;MANILFKCFDKNEYWTGLITHFSKYGNLYEIVIESRSRIHVIFGKTNQGNFACIPDFGVGCHLVNLNDEFWNTEMLIRKLG
;
A
#
# COMPACT_ATOMS: atom_id res chain seq x y z
N MET A 1 -3.11 16.61 10.82
CA MET A 1 -2.87 15.85 9.57
C MET A 1 -4.19 15.77 8.81
N ALA A 2 -4.15 15.91 7.49
CA ALA A 2 -5.36 15.85 6.67
C ALA A 2 -5.62 14.41 6.25
N ASN A 3 -6.84 13.94 6.51
CA ASN A 3 -7.31 12.65 6.02
C ASN A 3 -7.57 12.76 4.51
N ILE A 4 -7.13 11.76 3.73
CA ILE A 4 -7.37 11.72 2.27
C ILE A 4 -8.46 10.69 2.00
N LEU A 5 -9.60 11.16 1.47
CA LEU A 5 -10.70 10.31 1.05
C LEU A 5 -10.46 9.83 -0.40
N PHE A 6 -10.76 8.56 -0.66
CA PHE A 6 -10.73 8.00 -2.01
C PHE A 6 -11.90 7.04 -2.22
N LYS A 7 -12.20 6.72 -3.48
CA LYS A 7 -13.25 5.78 -3.85
C LYS A 7 -12.64 4.44 -4.20
N CYS A 8 -13.13 3.40 -3.54
CA CYS A 8 -12.85 2.01 -3.87
C CYS A 8 -13.92 1.47 -4.82
N PHE A 9 -13.54 0.50 -5.63
CA PHE A 9 -14.45 -0.20 -6.54
C PHE A 9 -14.06 -1.68 -6.64
N ASP A 10 -15.03 -2.57 -6.47
CA ASP A 10 -14.90 -4.01 -6.76
C ASP A 10 -16.27 -4.57 -7.18
N LYS A 11 -16.31 -5.41 -8.23
CA LYS A 11 -17.50 -6.15 -8.70
C LYS A 11 -18.82 -5.36 -8.67
N ASN A 12 -18.83 -4.13 -9.20
CA ASN A 12 -19.97 -3.20 -9.24
C ASN A 12 -20.38 -2.55 -7.91
N GLU A 13 -19.60 -2.73 -6.84
CA GLU A 13 -19.79 -2.02 -5.58
C GLU A 13 -18.78 -0.88 -5.44
N TYR A 14 -19.25 0.26 -4.95
CA TYR A 14 -18.43 1.41 -4.60
C TYR A 14 -18.51 1.67 -3.10
N TRP A 15 -17.37 1.97 -2.49
CA TRP A 15 -17.34 2.45 -1.12
C TRP A 15 -16.25 3.50 -0.94
N THR A 16 -16.27 4.19 0.20
CA THR A 16 -15.27 5.21 0.52
C THR A 16 -14.16 4.57 1.33
N GLY A 17 -12.92 4.78 0.89
CA GLY A 17 -11.72 4.50 1.66
C GLY A 17 -11.12 5.79 2.23
N LEU A 18 -10.27 5.64 3.23
CA LEU A 18 -9.66 6.74 3.96
C LEU A 18 -8.19 6.45 4.22
N ILE A 19 -7.30 7.36 3.83
CA ILE A 19 -5.91 7.35 4.31
C ILE A 19 -5.91 8.17 5.60
N THR A 20 -5.71 7.49 6.74
CA THR A 20 -5.69 8.09 8.09
C THR A 20 -4.29 8.48 8.53
N HIS A 21 -3.27 7.86 7.95
CA HIS A 21 -1.88 8.15 8.21
C HIS A 21 -1.07 8.10 6.93
N PHE A 22 -0.22 9.10 6.71
CA PHE A 22 0.77 9.10 5.64
C PHE A 22 2.00 9.88 6.10
N SER A 23 3.09 9.17 6.31
CA SER A 23 4.35 9.72 6.83
C SER A 23 5.52 9.28 5.98
N LYS A 24 6.51 10.17 5.88
CA LYS A 24 7.78 9.93 5.19
C LYS A 24 8.92 9.95 6.18
N TYR A 25 9.73 8.90 6.18
CA TYR A 25 10.93 8.73 6.99
C TYR A 25 12.12 8.47 6.05
N GLY A 26 12.72 9.54 5.51
CA GLY A 26 13.79 9.44 4.53
C GLY A 26 13.33 8.75 3.24
N ASN A 27 13.84 7.54 2.99
CA ASN A 27 13.48 6.71 1.83
C ASN A 27 12.33 5.72 2.10
N LEU A 28 11.73 5.79 3.29
CA LEU A 28 10.64 4.94 3.74
C LEU A 28 9.36 5.76 3.88
N TYR A 29 8.25 5.15 3.49
CA TYR A 29 6.92 5.70 3.55
C TYR A 29 6.06 4.75 4.35
N GLU A 30 5.25 5.31 5.24
CA GLU A 30 4.29 4.58 6.05
C GLU A 30 2.91 5.15 5.76
N ILE A 31 1.99 4.25 5.41
CA ILE A 31 0.61 4.60 5.12
C ILE A 31 -0.34 3.66 5.87
N VAL A 32 -1.40 4.23 6.44
CA VAL A 32 -2.52 3.48 7.01
C VAL A 32 -3.76 3.82 6.22
N ILE A 33 -4.34 2.78 5.63
CA ILE A 33 -5.54 2.85 4.81
C ILE A 33 -6.67 2.16 5.59
N GLU A 34 -7.73 2.90 5.88
CA GLU A 34 -8.96 2.40 6.47
C GLU A 34 -10.02 2.29 5.38
N SER A 35 -10.63 1.12 5.26
CA SER A 35 -11.62 0.80 4.22
C SER A 35 -12.61 -0.21 4.79
N ARG A 36 -12.93 -1.29 4.07
CA ARG A 36 -13.62 -2.46 4.65
C ARG A 36 -12.75 -3.19 5.69
N SER A 37 -11.43 -3.12 5.52
CA SER A 37 -10.42 -3.57 6.47
C SER A 37 -9.31 -2.52 6.54
N ARG A 38 -8.60 -2.51 7.66
CA ARG A 38 -7.38 -1.71 7.84
C ARG A 38 -6.22 -2.36 7.07
N ILE A 39 -5.44 -1.54 6.37
CA ILE A 39 -4.21 -1.95 5.71
C ILE A 39 -3.11 -0.97 6.13
N HIS A 40 -2.19 -1.45 6.96
CA HIS A 40 -0.92 -0.80 7.25
C HIS A 40 0.12 -1.20 6.22
N VAL A 41 0.67 -0.23 5.47
CA VAL A 41 1.71 -0.48 4.47
C VAL A 41 2.94 0.35 4.79
N ILE A 42 4.10 -0.29 4.73
CA ILE A 42 5.40 0.32 4.82
C ILE A 42 6.14 0.02 3.52
N PHE A 43 6.53 1.03 2.76
CA PHE A 43 7.22 0.84 1.48
C PHE A 43 8.35 1.84 1.31
N GLY A 44 9.32 1.51 0.47
CA GLY A 44 10.46 2.39 0.29
C GLY A 44 11.58 1.79 -0.53
N LYS A 45 12.74 2.44 -0.44
CA LYS A 45 13.96 2.04 -1.15
C LYS A 45 15.10 1.76 -0.18
N THR A 46 15.76 0.62 -0.39
CA THR A 46 17.00 0.23 0.28
C THR A 46 18.15 0.19 -0.73
N ASN A 47 19.37 -0.09 -0.26
CA ASN A 47 20.50 -0.38 -1.13
C ASN A 47 20.30 -1.67 -1.97
N GLN A 48 19.37 -2.53 -1.58
CA GLN A 48 19.04 -3.78 -2.28
C GLN A 48 17.77 -3.66 -3.16
N GLY A 49 17.23 -2.45 -3.35
CA GLY A 49 16.07 -2.20 -4.18
C GLY A 49 14.84 -1.72 -3.43
N ASN A 50 13.72 -1.66 -4.14
CA ASN A 50 12.44 -1.20 -3.60
C ASN A 50 11.70 -2.36 -2.90
N PHE A 51 10.86 -2.04 -1.93
CA PHE A 51 10.08 -3.01 -1.19
C PHE A 51 8.75 -2.44 -0.72
N ALA A 52 7.82 -3.33 -0.43
CA ALA A 52 6.64 -3.09 0.38
C ALA A 52 6.48 -4.19 1.42
N CYS A 53 6.02 -3.80 2.60
CA CYS A 53 5.62 -4.65 3.70
C CYS A 53 4.22 -4.24 4.15
N ILE A 54 3.39 -5.23 4.45
CA ILE A 54 2.02 -5.07 4.91
C ILE A 54 1.87 -5.86 6.21
N PRO A 55 2.24 -5.27 7.37
CA PRO A 55 2.32 -5.99 8.63
C PRO A 55 1.02 -6.66 9.06
N ASP A 56 -0.12 -6.01 8.82
CA ASP A 56 -1.46 -6.52 9.18
C ASP A 56 -1.76 -7.90 8.55
N PHE A 57 -1.09 -8.24 7.43
CA PHE A 57 -1.24 -9.51 6.72
C PHE A 57 0.03 -10.39 6.77
N GLY A 58 1.09 -9.95 7.46
CA GLY A 58 2.38 -10.67 7.49
C GLY A 58 3.05 -10.78 6.12
N VAL A 59 2.77 -9.85 5.21
CA VAL A 59 3.22 -9.89 3.82
C VAL A 59 4.38 -8.93 3.58
N GLY A 60 5.33 -9.33 2.72
CA GLY A 60 6.34 -8.43 2.16
C GLY A 60 6.86 -8.93 0.82
N CYS A 61 7.24 -7.99 -0.04
CA CYS A 61 7.84 -8.30 -1.34
C CYS A 61 8.76 -7.18 -1.84
N HIS A 62 9.63 -7.53 -2.79
CA HIS A 62 10.33 -6.54 -3.60
C HIS A 62 9.35 -5.87 -4.57
N LEU A 63 9.61 -4.60 -4.84
CA LEU A 63 8.94 -3.82 -5.88
C LEU A 63 9.93 -3.51 -7.01
N VAL A 64 9.42 -3.25 -8.21
CA VAL A 64 10.25 -2.92 -9.37
C VAL A 64 10.69 -1.46 -9.29
N ASN A 65 9.90 -0.55 -9.86
CA ASN A 65 9.98 0.89 -9.66
C ASN A 65 8.69 1.31 -8.92
N LEU A 66 8.75 2.29 -8.02
CA LEU A 66 7.54 2.76 -7.33
C LEU A 66 6.47 3.30 -8.31
N ASN A 67 6.88 3.72 -9.50
CA ASN A 67 5.98 4.17 -10.57
C ASN A 67 5.49 3.03 -11.49
N ASP A 68 5.91 1.78 -11.28
CA ASP A 68 5.49 0.63 -12.08
C ASP A 68 4.24 -0.01 -11.46
N GLU A 69 3.07 0.50 -11.83
CA GLU A 69 1.80 0.03 -11.26
C GLU A 69 1.49 -1.42 -11.63
N PHE A 70 1.74 -1.83 -12.88
CA PHE A 70 1.38 -3.15 -13.38
C PHE A 70 2.11 -4.27 -12.62
N TRP A 71 3.44 -4.21 -12.58
CA TRP A 71 4.23 -5.26 -11.92
C TRP A 71 4.07 -5.25 -10.41
N ASN A 72 3.99 -4.06 -9.79
CA ASN A 72 3.81 -3.97 -8.35
C ASN A 72 2.43 -4.51 -7.94
N THR A 73 1.38 -4.24 -8.70
CA THR A 73 0.04 -4.77 -8.46
C THR A 73 0.03 -6.29 -8.53
N GLU A 74 0.62 -6.88 -9.58
CA GLU A 74 0.72 -8.34 -9.67
C GLU A 74 1.46 -8.96 -8.47
N MET A 75 2.58 -8.38 -8.05
CA MET A 75 3.37 -8.89 -6.93
C MET A 75 2.60 -8.84 -5.61
N LEU A 76 1.90 -7.73 -5.37
CA LEU A 76 1.12 -7.53 -4.15
C LEU A 76 -0.10 -8.47 -4.10
N ILE A 77 -0.86 -8.57 -5.19
CA ILE A 77 -2.02 -9.48 -5.27
C ILE A 77 -1.59 -10.93 -5.02
N ARG A 78 -0.50 -11.38 -5.66
CA ARG A 78 0.01 -12.75 -5.46
C ARG A 78 0.37 -13.06 -4.00
N LYS A 79 0.64 -12.05 -3.18
CA LYS A 79 0.98 -12.23 -1.75
C LYS A 79 -0.21 -12.03 -0.82
N LEU A 80 -1.18 -11.21 -1.19
CA LEU A 80 -2.34 -10.88 -0.36
C LEU A 80 -3.51 -11.88 -0.53
N GLY A 81 -3.51 -12.66 -1.62
CA GLY A 81 -4.61 -13.58 -1.96
C GLY A 81 -5.76 -12.88 -2.65
#